data_AF-A0A9D2S014-F1
#
_entry.id   AF-A0A9D2S014-F1
#
_cell.length_a   1.000
_cell.length_b   1.000
_cell.length_c   1.000
_cell.angle_alpha   90.00
_cell.angle_beta   90.00
_cell.angle_gamma   90.00
#
_symmetry.space_group_name_H-M   'P 1'
#
loop_
_entity.id
_entity.type
_entity.pdbx_description
1 polymer ?
#
loop_
_entity_poly.entity_id
_entity_poly.type
_entity_poly.pdbx_seq_one_letter_code
_entity_poly.pdbx_strand_id
1 'polypeptide(L)'
;MASSAQRRIQYAKNHGARISDKGKNDTVVARPLIVQLDSETIKAHADTWVWDIIGILEEMFGRENITGFSVHRDETNVHMHVLFVPCHEQAKEGGKIKCALSQTKFFTSPKQLAGMHKHIRKKLMDKGYDIQMDNKPIEQQLAGYYDKQGVWHQQGLTPDQLKAITERNRKLDEKEREIMLSQKDLKTLADTMDDVQKRAYEAQTKLENSMRVFARQQIDFENEKVHLQRQLKVFAEEKQKLKKLKEETDGMLERVRSVSNVCRKIIEDEHNLNDNFLDFLDRCGRQNNRDYRTFVISLYREFDKQEREKRAKHRSEFNRLMELYNRSFTAENIVEPYREEESKDDDYSFC
;
A
#
# COMPACT_ATOMS: atom_id res chain seq x y z
N MET A 1 15.63 82.81 5.20
CA MET A 1 14.86 81.71 5.83
C MET A 1 13.94 82.17 6.96
N ALA A 2 14.39 83.04 7.88
CA ALA A 2 13.57 83.50 9.03
C ALA A 2 12.20 84.10 8.63
N SER A 3 12.12 84.81 7.51
CA SER A 3 10.85 85.37 7.01
C SER A 3 9.85 84.31 6.52
N SER A 4 10.29 83.23 5.88
CA SER A 4 9.39 82.17 5.40
C SER A 4 8.82 81.32 6.53
N ALA A 5 9.64 80.93 7.49
CA ALA A 5 9.16 80.20 8.67
C ALA A 5 8.15 81.04 9.48
N GLN A 6 8.46 82.33 9.70
CA GLN A 6 7.55 83.23 10.40
C GLN A 6 6.22 83.40 9.67
N ARG A 7 6.22 83.49 8.33
CA ARG A 7 4.99 83.53 7.53
C ARG A 7 4.14 82.28 7.73
N ARG A 8 4.75 81.09 7.71
CA ARG A 8 4.02 79.82 7.90
C ARG A 8 3.46 79.69 9.33
N ILE A 9 4.23 80.12 10.34
CA ILE A 9 3.78 80.18 11.73
C ILE A 9 2.61 81.16 11.89
N GLN A 10 2.70 82.34 11.27
CA GLN A 10 1.63 83.34 11.31
C GLN A 10 0.37 82.85 10.59
N TYR A 11 0.52 82.17 9.45
CA TYR A 11 -0.58 81.48 8.78
C TYR A 11 -1.28 80.51 9.73
N ALA A 12 -0.53 79.66 10.43
CA ALA A 12 -1.10 78.71 11.38
C ALA A 12 -1.87 79.41 12.52
N LYS A 13 -1.32 80.50 13.08
CA LYS A 13 -1.97 81.33 14.10
C LYS A 13 -3.30 81.91 13.60
N ASN A 14 -3.30 82.49 12.40
CA ASN A 14 -4.50 83.07 11.79
C ASN A 14 -5.60 82.02 11.54
N HIS A 15 -5.22 80.74 11.41
CA HIS A 15 -6.14 79.61 11.24
C HIS A 15 -6.35 78.79 12.53
N GLY A 16 -6.13 79.43 13.70
CA GLY A 16 -6.53 78.88 15.00
C GLY A 16 -5.54 77.94 15.68
N ALA A 17 -4.29 77.87 15.20
CA ALA A 17 -3.23 77.15 15.90
C ALA A 17 -2.88 77.86 17.21
N ARG A 18 -2.84 77.11 18.30
CA ARG A 18 -2.35 77.59 19.61
C ARG A 18 -0.86 77.29 19.72
N ILE A 19 -0.08 78.27 20.15
CA ILE A 19 1.34 78.10 20.47
C ILE A 19 1.49 78.36 21.96
N SER A 20 2.05 77.38 22.67
CA SER A 20 2.41 77.50 24.07
C SER A 20 3.93 77.61 24.21
N ASP A 21 4.36 78.45 25.14
CA ASP A 21 5.75 78.75 25.53
C ASP A 21 5.97 78.52 27.04
N LYS A 22 5.27 77.52 27.59
CA LYS A 22 5.20 77.23 29.04
C LYS A 22 6.17 76.11 29.47
N GLY A 23 7.27 75.91 28.76
CA GLY A 23 8.31 74.91 29.04
C GLY A 23 7.93 73.50 28.59
N LYS A 24 7.47 72.62 29.51
CA LYS A 24 7.25 71.19 29.21
C LYS A 24 6.23 70.91 28.10
N ASN A 25 5.38 71.88 27.76
CA ASN A 25 4.37 71.79 26.71
C ASN A 25 4.66 72.75 25.54
N ASP A 26 5.93 73.10 25.34
CA ASP A 26 6.30 74.03 24.28
C ASP A 26 5.94 73.48 22.91
N THR A 27 5.32 74.35 22.11
CA THR A 27 4.94 74.01 20.76
C THR A 27 6.17 74.07 19.87
N VAL A 28 6.53 72.94 19.25
CA VAL A 28 7.59 72.90 18.24
C VAL A 28 7.13 73.68 17.01
N VAL A 29 7.61 74.91 16.87
CA VAL A 29 7.24 75.81 15.76
C VAL A 29 8.05 75.56 14.49
N ALA A 30 9.25 75.01 14.62
CA ALA A 30 10.10 74.59 13.50
C ALA A 30 11.00 73.45 13.95
N ARG A 31 11.34 72.56 13.02
CA ARG A 31 12.22 71.41 13.24
C ARG A 31 13.22 71.29 12.08
N PRO A 32 14.52 71.25 12.35
CA PRO A 32 15.50 70.92 11.31
C PRO A 32 15.43 69.42 11.01
N LEU A 33 15.42 69.07 9.73
CA LEU A 33 15.64 67.72 9.23
C LEU A 33 17.02 67.67 8.58
N ILE A 34 17.83 66.71 8.98
CA ILE A 34 19.17 66.52 8.42
C ILE A 34 19.10 65.36 7.44
N VAL A 35 19.55 65.60 6.21
CA VAL A 35 19.66 64.58 5.17
C VAL A 35 21.11 64.49 4.74
N GLN A 36 21.66 63.28 4.79
CA GLN A 36 23.02 62.99 4.36
C GLN A 36 22.99 61.77 3.44
N LEU A 37 23.67 61.89 2.31
CA LEU A 37 23.97 60.80 1.38
C LEU A 37 25.48 60.58 1.39
N ASP A 38 25.93 59.41 0.92
CA ASP A 38 27.36 59.18 0.73
C ASP A 38 27.90 60.03 -0.43
N SER A 39 29.22 60.20 -0.46
CA SER A 39 29.88 61.09 -1.43
C SER A 39 29.81 60.56 -2.87
N GLU A 40 29.66 59.25 -3.08
CA GLU A 40 29.58 58.66 -4.42
C GLU A 40 28.20 58.92 -5.02
N THR A 41 27.14 58.69 -4.25
CA THR A 41 25.75 59.00 -4.62
C THR A 41 25.58 60.48 -4.95
N ILE A 42 26.17 61.38 -4.14
CA ILE A 42 26.10 62.83 -4.40
C ILE A 42 26.82 63.19 -5.70
N LYS A 43 27.96 62.57 -6.01
CA LYS A 43 28.69 62.82 -7.26
C LYS A 43 27.90 62.33 -8.48
N ALA A 44 27.27 61.16 -8.38
CA ALA A 44 26.46 60.60 -9.46
C ALA A 44 25.22 61.46 -9.78
N HIS A 45 24.68 62.17 -8.78
CA HIS A 45 23.48 63.00 -8.89
C HIS A 45 23.72 64.47 -8.53
N ALA A 46 24.92 64.99 -8.84
CA ALA A 46 25.40 66.28 -8.32
C ALA A 46 24.47 67.47 -8.60
N ASP A 47 23.77 67.43 -9.73
CA ASP A 47 22.90 68.51 -10.21
C ASP A 47 21.45 68.40 -9.71
N THR A 48 21.02 67.21 -9.29
CA THR A 48 19.60 66.90 -9.02
C THR A 48 19.30 66.57 -7.57
N TRP A 49 20.27 66.05 -6.80
CA TRP A 49 20.00 65.47 -5.48
C TRP A 49 19.34 66.40 -4.47
N VAL A 50 19.69 67.67 -4.47
CA VAL A 50 19.06 68.66 -3.58
C VAL A 50 17.57 68.78 -3.90
N TRP A 51 17.24 68.94 -5.18
CA TRP A 51 15.87 69.13 -5.64
C TRP A 51 15.05 67.85 -5.52
N ASP A 52 15.65 66.70 -5.75
CA ASP A 52 15.00 65.40 -5.56
C ASP A 52 14.63 65.17 -4.10
N ILE A 53 15.54 65.45 -3.16
CA ILE A 53 15.26 65.34 -1.73
C ILE A 53 14.17 66.33 -1.32
N ILE A 54 14.28 67.60 -1.73
CA ILE A 54 13.26 68.59 -1.38
C ILE A 54 11.89 68.18 -1.94
N GLY A 55 11.80 67.72 -3.19
CA GLY A 55 10.55 67.25 -3.77
C GLY A 55 9.93 66.08 -2.99
N ILE A 56 10.76 65.12 -2.55
CA ILE A 56 10.30 64.00 -1.69
C ILE A 56 9.77 64.53 -0.35
N LEU A 57 10.48 65.48 0.28
CA LEU A 57 10.07 66.05 1.55
C LEU A 57 8.79 66.91 1.41
N GLU A 58 8.64 67.65 0.32
CA GLU A 58 7.42 68.41 0.02
C GLU A 58 6.21 67.50 -0.19
N GLU A 59 6.38 66.33 -0.82
CA GLU A 59 5.33 65.31 -0.95
C GLU A 59 4.94 64.74 0.43
N MET A 60 5.92 64.46 1.30
CA MET A 60 5.68 63.86 2.61
C MET A 60 5.10 64.83 3.64
N PHE A 61 5.57 66.07 3.63
CA PHE A 61 5.31 67.04 4.70
C PHE A 61 4.45 68.23 4.27
N GLY A 62 4.19 68.37 2.97
CA GLY A 62 3.54 69.51 2.36
C GLY A 62 4.53 70.61 2.00
N ARG A 63 4.41 71.12 0.77
CA ARG A 63 5.28 72.15 0.20
C ARG A 63 5.45 73.39 1.09
N GLU A 64 4.34 73.94 1.57
CA GLU A 64 4.33 75.14 2.42
C GLU A 64 4.96 74.93 3.80
N ASN A 65 5.17 73.67 4.20
CA ASN A 65 5.82 73.34 5.47
C ASN A 65 7.35 73.26 5.34
N ILE A 66 7.90 73.17 4.13
CA ILE A 66 9.35 73.24 3.88
C ILE A 66 9.72 74.70 3.61
N THR A 67 10.30 75.35 4.61
CA THR A 67 10.45 76.82 4.62
C THR A 67 11.83 77.32 4.21
N GLY A 68 12.78 76.40 4.07
CA GLY A 68 14.13 76.66 3.58
C GLY A 68 15.02 75.45 3.78
N PHE A 69 16.18 75.45 3.12
CA PHE A 69 17.21 74.46 3.34
C PHE A 69 18.60 75.08 3.16
N SER A 70 19.61 74.48 3.79
CA SER A 70 21.03 74.83 3.67
C SER A 70 21.82 73.57 3.32
N VAL A 71 22.70 73.64 2.33
CA VAL A 71 23.55 72.52 1.91
C VAL A 71 24.97 72.82 2.36
N HIS A 72 25.50 71.99 3.26
CA HIS A 72 26.86 72.14 3.79
C HIS A 72 27.77 71.21 2.99
N ARG A 73 28.76 71.80 2.31
CA ARG A 73 29.78 71.09 1.49
C ARG A 73 31.19 71.27 2.03
N ASP A 74 31.31 72.07 3.08
CA ASP A 74 32.52 72.52 3.77
C ASP A 74 32.84 71.71 5.03
N GLU A 75 31.97 70.75 5.38
CA GLU A 75 32.17 69.82 6.49
C GLU A 75 32.67 68.44 6.01
N THR A 76 32.97 67.55 6.97
CA THR A 76 33.48 66.19 6.70
C THR A 76 32.59 65.40 5.75
N ASN A 77 31.27 65.51 5.90
CA ASN A 77 30.29 64.87 5.03
C ASN A 77 29.34 65.91 4.48
N VAL A 78 29.07 65.85 3.17
CA VAL A 78 28.07 66.71 2.53
C VAL A 78 26.69 66.34 3.04
N HIS A 79 25.98 67.31 3.62
CA HIS A 79 24.63 67.10 4.14
C HIS A 79 23.78 68.35 3.99
N MET A 80 22.47 68.19 4.13
CA MET A 80 21.48 69.24 3.98
C MET A 80 20.65 69.39 5.25
N HIS A 81 20.55 70.61 5.75
CA HIS A 81 19.62 71.01 6.80
C HIS A 81 18.35 71.57 6.15
N VAL A 82 17.21 70.93 6.38
CA VAL A 82 15.90 71.37 5.87
C VAL A 82 15.05 71.89 7.02
N LEU A 83 14.58 73.12 6.92
CA LEU A 83 13.74 73.76 7.92
C LEU A 83 12.26 73.45 7.69
N PHE A 84 11.71 72.58 8.54
CA PHE A 84 10.32 72.14 8.48
C PHE A 84 9.47 72.80 9.56
N VAL A 85 8.34 73.41 9.18
CA VAL A 85 7.31 73.93 10.11
C VAL A 85 6.17 72.91 10.18
N PRO A 86 5.93 72.25 11.33
CA PRO A 86 4.94 71.17 11.44
C PRO A 86 3.50 71.69 11.52
N CYS A 87 3.04 72.43 10.50
CA CYS A 87 1.68 72.93 10.40
C CYS A 87 0.79 71.88 9.73
N HIS A 88 -0.08 71.28 10.53
CA HIS A 88 -1.10 70.35 10.07
C HIS A 88 -2.41 71.07 9.84
N GLU A 89 -2.89 71.03 8.60
CA GLU A 89 -4.15 71.64 8.16
C GLU A 89 -5.27 70.59 8.17
N GLN A 90 -6.39 70.90 8.82
CA GLN A 90 -7.57 70.06 8.84
C GLN A 90 -8.77 70.85 8.34
N ALA A 91 -9.35 70.41 7.23
CA ALA A 91 -10.60 70.95 6.72
C ALA A 91 -11.75 70.59 7.70
N LYS A 92 -12.56 71.59 8.06
CA LYS A 92 -13.80 71.40 8.80
C LYS A 92 -15.01 71.49 7.88
N GLU A 93 -16.15 71.01 8.36
CA GLU A 93 -17.45 71.24 7.74
C GLU A 93 -17.65 72.76 7.48
N GLY A 94 -17.99 73.09 6.24
CA GLY A 94 -18.13 74.49 5.77
C GLY A 94 -16.85 75.12 5.18
N GLY A 95 -15.83 74.31 4.82
CA GLY A 95 -14.66 74.78 4.08
C GLY A 95 -13.64 75.58 4.89
N LYS A 96 -13.86 75.75 6.21
CA LYS A 96 -12.92 76.43 7.10
C LYS A 96 -11.73 75.53 7.41
N ILE A 97 -10.52 76.04 7.18
CA ILE A 97 -9.27 75.34 7.52
C ILE A 97 -8.92 75.63 8.97
N LYS A 98 -8.71 74.59 9.78
CA LYS A 98 -8.14 74.69 11.13
C LYS A 98 -6.71 74.18 11.11
N CYS A 99 -5.78 75.00 11.57
CA CYS A 99 -4.37 74.63 11.67
C CYS A 99 -4.01 74.16 13.09
N ALA A 100 -3.01 73.28 13.17
CA ALA A 100 -2.32 72.93 14.40
C ALA A 100 -0.81 72.81 14.14
N LEU A 101 0.01 73.50 14.94
CA LEU A 101 1.45 73.29 14.95
C LEU A 101 1.77 72.11 15.86
N SER A 102 2.08 70.96 15.28
CA SER A 102 2.29 69.74 16.04
C SER A 102 3.20 68.79 15.31
N GLN A 103 4.41 68.62 15.83
CA GLN A 103 5.34 67.62 15.34
C GLN A 103 4.77 66.20 15.46
N THR A 104 4.08 65.89 16.56
CA THR A 104 3.55 64.54 16.83
C THR A 104 2.47 64.10 15.84
N LYS A 105 1.84 65.04 15.11
CA LYS A 105 0.94 64.70 14.00
C LYS A 105 1.67 64.20 12.74
N PHE A 106 2.92 64.62 12.53
CA PHE A 106 3.75 64.14 11.42
C PHE A 106 4.64 62.97 11.83
N PHE A 107 5.02 62.91 13.10
CA PHE A 107 5.92 61.91 13.68
C PHE A 107 5.23 61.21 14.84
N THR A 108 4.22 60.38 14.55
CA THR A 108 3.35 59.81 15.61
C THR A 108 4.03 58.71 16.42
N SER A 109 4.87 57.88 15.79
CA SER A 109 5.45 56.70 16.42
C SER A 109 6.79 56.30 15.79
N PRO A 110 7.66 55.57 16.52
CA PRO A 110 8.90 55.03 15.96
C PRO A 110 8.69 54.16 14.71
N LYS A 111 7.58 53.41 14.65
CA LYS A 111 7.22 52.60 13.46
C LYS A 111 6.96 53.49 12.23
N GLN A 112 6.28 54.61 12.41
CA GLN A 112 6.06 55.56 11.32
C GLN A 112 7.36 56.23 10.87
N LEU A 113 8.25 56.61 11.80
CA LEU A 113 9.58 57.11 11.41
C LEU A 113 10.35 56.08 10.56
N ALA A 114 10.36 54.81 10.97
CA ALA A 114 10.99 53.76 10.18
C ALA A 114 10.33 53.62 8.79
N GLY A 115 9.01 53.77 8.71
CA GLY A 115 8.27 53.83 7.45
C GLY A 115 8.66 55.02 6.58
N MET A 116 8.88 56.19 7.17
CA MET A 116 9.34 57.40 6.47
C MET A 116 10.74 57.23 5.88
N HIS A 117 11.68 56.64 6.63
CA HIS A 117 13.01 56.31 6.10
C HIS A 117 12.92 55.38 4.89
N LYS A 118 12.08 54.32 4.97
CA LYS A 118 11.85 53.40 3.85
C LYS A 118 11.22 54.11 2.64
N HIS A 119 10.28 55.02 2.88
CA HIS A 119 9.62 55.78 1.83
C HIS A 119 10.61 56.69 1.08
N ILE A 120 11.44 57.44 1.81
CA ILE A 120 12.47 58.31 1.21
C ILE A 120 13.45 57.49 0.37
N ARG A 121 13.97 56.37 0.92
CA ARG A 121 14.88 55.48 0.18
C ARG A 121 14.25 54.94 -1.09
N LYS A 122 12.99 54.48 -1.01
CA LYS A 122 12.26 53.98 -2.18
C LYS A 122 12.12 55.06 -3.26
N LYS A 123 11.71 56.27 -2.89
CA LYS A 123 11.56 57.38 -3.84
C LYS A 123 12.88 57.79 -4.50
N LEU A 124 14.00 57.70 -3.76
CA LEU A 124 15.33 57.91 -4.32
C LEU A 124 15.72 56.80 -5.28
N MET A 125 15.49 55.53 -4.94
CA MET A 125 15.71 54.41 -5.88
C MET A 125 14.88 54.55 -7.15
N ASP A 126 13.61 54.95 -7.04
CA ASP A 126 12.73 55.20 -8.19
C ASP A 126 13.29 56.32 -9.11
N LYS A 127 14.12 57.21 -8.57
CA LYS A 127 14.84 58.28 -9.28
C LYS A 127 16.25 57.88 -9.74
N GLY A 128 16.64 56.61 -9.58
CA GLY A 128 17.93 56.08 -10.05
C GLY A 128 19.10 56.23 -9.07
N TYR A 129 18.83 56.44 -7.78
CA TYR A 129 19.87 56.48 -6.75
C TYR A 129 20.20 55.06 -6.28
N ASP A 130 21.49 54.72 -6.21
CA ASP A 130 21.96 53.44 -5.69
C ASP A 130 22.06 53.47 -4.17
N ILE A 131 20.92 53.23 -3.49
CA ILE A 131 20.81 53.32 -2.03
C ILE A 131 20.28 52.00 -1.48
N GLN A 132 20.98 51.47 -0.48
CA GLN A 132 20.55 50.27 0.23
C GLN A 132 19.30 50.54 1.09
N MET A 133 18.37 49.57 1.10
CA MET A 133 17.16 49.64 1.95
C MET A 133 17.45 49.31 3.41
N ASP A 134 18.50 48.53 3.65
CA ASP A 134 18.84 48.04 4.97
C ASP A 134 19.26 49.18 5.88
N ASN A 135 18.79 49.11 7.13
CA ASN A 135 19.31 50.00 8.14
C ASN A 135 20.74 49.57 8.46
N LYS A 136 21.66 50.55 8.58
CA LYS A 136 22.95 50.27 9.19
C LYS A 136 22.72 49.59 10.55
N PRO A 137 23.54 48.59 10.92
CA PRO A 137 23.51 48.02 12.26
C PRO A 137 23.54 49.16 13.28
N ILE A 138 22.70 49.08 14.32
CA ILE A 138 22.67 50.09 15.38
C ILE A 138 24.07 50.13 16.01
N GLU A 139 24.82 51.21 15.75
CA GLU A 139 26.12 51.41 16.38
C GLU A 139 25.93 51.60 17.90
N GLN A 140 26.90 51.10 18.66
CA GLN A 140 26.99 51.03 20.13
C GLN A 140 26.53 52.30 20.88
N GLN A 141 26.62 53.48 20.23
CA GLN A 141 26.28 54.78 20.83
C GLN A 141 24.78 55.11 20.86
N LEU A 142 23.94 54.43 20.08
CA LEU A 142 22.48 54.56 20.17
C LEU A 142 21.83 53.70 21.25
N ALA A 143 22.64 52.89 21.95
CA ALA A 143 22.21 51.95 22.97
C ALA A 143 22.35 52.48 24.41
N GLY A 144 22.44 53.80 24.64
CA GLY A 144 22.50 54.36 25.98
C GLY A 144 22.46 55.87 26.07
N TYR A 145 22.17 56.39 27.27
CA TYR A 145 22.17 57.81 27.61
C TYR A 145 22.89 58.04 28.94
N TYR A 146 23.45 59.23 29.15
CA TYR A 146 23.94 59.66 30.46
C TYR A 146 22.79 60.31 31.24
N ASP A 147 22.60 59.93 32.50
CA ASP A 147 21.65 60.60 33.39
C ASP A 147 22.17 61.98 33.84
N LYS A 148 21.36 62.69 34.64
CA LYS A 148 21.70 64.04 35.14
C LYS A 148 22.89 64.04 36.11
N GLN A 149 23.32 62.87 36.56
CA GLN A 149 24.45 62.64 37.46
C GLN A 149 25.70 62.19 36.70
N GLY A 150 25.62 62.10 35.36
CA GLY A 150 26.73 61.67 34.51
C GLY A 150 26.96 60.16 34.52
N VAL A 151 26.00 59.35 34.99
CA VAL A 151 26.08 57.89 34.97
C VAL A 151 25.52 57.38 33.64
N TRP A 152 26.25 56.49 32.97
CA TRP A 152 25.84 55.90 31.71
C TRP A 152 24.80 54.79 31.93
N HIS A 153 23.66 54.88 31.25
CA HIS A 153 22.58 53.90 31.27
C HIS A 153 22.38 53.31 29.88
N GLN A 154 22.41 51.98 29.77
CA GLN A 154 22.21 51.28 28.52
C GLN A 154 20.71 51.21 28.17
N GLN A 155 20.32 51.74 27.01
CA GLN A 155 18.99 51.65 26.43
C GLN A 155 19.00 50.66 25.25
N GLY A 156 18.63 49.41 25.51
CA GLY A 156 18.59 48.33 24.52
C GLY A 156 19.69 47.28 24.72
N LEU A 157 19.75 46.30 23.82
CA LEU A 157 20.77 45.23 23.85
C LEU A 157 22.08 45.74 23.25
N THR A 158 23.23 45.41 23.85
CA THR A 158 24.54 45.74 23.25
C THR A 158 24.69 45.01 21.90
N PRO A 159 25.56 45.48 20.99
CA PRO A 159 25.88 44.74 19.77
C PRO A 159 26.34 43.30 20.02
N ASP A 160 27.04 43.04 21.14
CA ASP A 160 27.45 41.68 21.50
C ASP A 160 26.27 40.83 21.96
N GLN A 161 25.33 41.41 22.70
CA GLN A 161 24.07 40.75 23.08
C GLN A 161 23.19 40.49 21.85
N LEU A 162 23.14 41.43 20.90
CA LEU A 162 22.46 41.27 19.62
C LEU A 162 23.09 40.14 18.80
N LYS A 163 24.42 40.13 18.64
CA LYS A 163 25.14 39.02 17.98
C LYS A 163 24.88 37.68 18.65
N ALA A 164 24.89 37.64 19.98
CA ALA A 164 24.59 36.42 20.73
C ALA A 164 23.15 35.94 20.51
N ILE A 165 22.17 36.85 20.45
CA ILE A 165 20.78 36.52 20.14
C ILE A 165 20.64 36.06 18.69
N THR A 166 21.27 36.75 17.73
CA THR A 166 21.23 36.36 16.32
C THR A 166 21.83 34.98 16.11
N GLU A 167 22.97 34.68 16.73
CA GLU A 167 23.60 33.35 16.64
C GLU A 167 22.77 32.27 17.35
N ARG A 168 22.13 32.62 18.48
CA ARG A 168 21.20 31.70 19.17
C ARG A 168 19.96 31.41 18.33
N ASN A 169 19.42 32.40 17.65
CA ASN A 169 18.28 32.24 16.74
C ASN A 169 18.68 31.37 15.54
N ARG A 170 19.86 31.59 14.94
CA ARG A 170 20.38 30.73 13.87
C ARG A 170 20.47 29.26 14.30
N LYS A 171 20.98 29.01 15.51
CA LYS A 171 21.04 27.66 16.09
C LYS A 171 19.66 27.07 16.40
N LEU A 172 18.69 27.89 16.79
CA LEU A 172 17.31 27.45 17.01
C LEU A 172 16.65 27.07 15.68
N ASP A 173 16.82 27.88 14.63
CA ASP A 173 16.30 27.56 13.29
C ASP A 173 16.89 26.24 12.75
N GLU A 174 18.19 26.01 12.97
CA GLU A 174 18.84 24.73 12.62
C GLU A 174 18.21 23.55 13.38
N LYS A 175 18.04 23.68 14.70
CA LYS A 175 17.40 22.64 15.51
C LYS A 175 15.94 22.42 15.14
N GLU A 176 15.18 23.46 14.81
CA GLU A 176 13.80 23.32 14.36
C GLU A 176 13.71 22.55 13.04
N ARG A 177 14.65 22.78 12.11
CA ARG A 177 14.74 21.98 10.88
C ARG A 177 15.09 20.52 11.17
N GLU A 178 16.03 20.25 12.06
CA GLU A 178 16.37 18.89 12.49
C GLU A 178 15.16 18.18 13.12
N ILE A 179 14.43 18.85 14.00
CA ILE A 179 13.22 18.31 14.62
C ILE A 179 12.16 18.02 13.56
N MET A 180 11.95 18.91 12.59
CA MET A 180 11.00 18.66 11.49
C MET A 180 11.38 17.44 10.64
N LEU A 181 12.66 17.28 10.32
CA LEU A 181 13.15 16.10 9.60
C LEU A 181 12.92 14.83 10.43
N SER A 182 13.29 14.86 11.71
CA SER A 182 13.09 13.73 12.61
C SER A 182 11.61 13.37 12.79
N GLN A 183 10.71 14.35 12.85
CA GLN A 183 9.27 14.10 12.92
C GLN A 183 8.74 13.45 11.63
N LYS A 184 9.25 13.87 10.47
CA LYS A 184 8.90 13.25 9.19
C LYS A 184 9.35 11.79 9.15
N ASP A 185 10.59 11.52 9.58
CA ASP A 185 11.14 10.16 9.63
C ASP A 185 10.35 9.27 10.59
N LEU A 186 10.00 9.79 11.78
CA LEU A 186 9.16 9.07 12.75
C LEU A 186 7.77 8.76 12.19
N LYS A 187 7.17 9.68 11.44
CA LYS A 187 5.88 9.45 10.78
C LYS A 187 5.98 8.35 9.74
N THR A 188 6.99 8.40 8.87
CA THR A 188 7.23 7.34 7.88
C THR A 188 7.46 5.99 8.55
N LEU A 189 8.22 5.96 9.65
CA LEU A 189 8.42 4.73 10.42
C LEU A 189 7.09 4.21 10.99
N ALA A 190 6.26 5.07 11.58
CA ALA A 190 4.95 4.68 12.09
C ALA A 190 4.04 4.10 11.00
N ASP A 191 3.99 4.73 9.82
CA ASP A 191 3.22 4.25 8.67
C ASP A 191 3.72 2.86 8.20
N THR A 192 5.05 2.66 8.17
CA THR A 192 5.62 1.35 7.82
C THR A 192 5.33 0.27 8.88
N MET A 193 5.31 0.63 10.17
CA MET A 193 4.97 -0.32 11.24
C MET A 193 3.50 -0.74 11.15
N ASP A 194 2.58 0.19 10.84
CA ASP A 194 1.16 -0.13 10.65
C ASP A 194 0.96 -1.10 9.46
N ASP A 195 1.64 -0.88 8.33
CA ASP A 195 1.61 -1.79 7.19
C ASP A 195 2.18 -3.17 7.54
N VAL A 196 3.32 -3.23 8.24
CA VAL A 196 3.90 -4.50 8.69
C VAL A 196 2.96 -5.23 9.65
N GLN A 197 2.31 -4.52 10.57
CA GLN A 197 1.37 -5.11 11.52
C GLN A 197 0.13 -5.67 10.80
N LYS A 198 -0.42 -4.96 9.82
CA LYS A 198 -1.52 -5.45 8.97
C LYS A 198 -1.12 -6.72 8.22
N ARG A 199 0.05 -6.72 7.58
CA ARG A 199 0.56 -7.91 6.87
C ARG A 199 0.80 -9.09 7.81
N ALA A 200 1.31 -8.85 9.02
CA ALA A 200 1.48 -9.89 10.02
C ALA A 200 0.14 -10.48 10.45
N TYR A 201 -0.88 -9.65 10.67
CA TYR A 201 -2.24 -10.11 11.00
C TYR A 201 -2.87 -10.93 9.86
N GLU A 202 -2.73 -10.47 8.62
CA GLU A 202 -3.21 -11.22 7.44
C GLU A 202 -2.49 -12.57 7.29
N ALA A 203 -1.17 -12.59 7.48
CA ALA A 203 -0.39 -13.82 7.44
C ALA A 203 -0.79 -14.80 8.54
N GLN A 204 -1.01 -14.31 9.76
CA GLN A 204 -1.50 -15.13 10.88
C GLN A 204 -2.88 -15.71 10.58
N THR A 205 -3.81 -14.90 10.09
CA THR A 205 -5.17 -15.34 9.74
C THR A 205 -5.13 -16.39 8.62
N LYS A 206 -4.30 -16.20 7.59
CA LYS A 206 -4.09 -17.19 6.53
C LYS A 206 -3.53 -18.50 7.09
N LEU A 207 -2.53 -18.42 7.96
CA LEU A 207 -1.94 -19.60 8.59
C LEU A 207 -2.96 -20.36 9.44
N GLU A 208 -3.76 -19.67 10.26
CA GLU A 208 -4.82 -20.29 11.06
C GLU A 208 -5.86 -20.99 10.18
N ASN A 209 -6.27 -20.37 9.08
CA ASN A 209 -7.18 -20.98 8.12
C ASN A 209 -6.57 -22.22 7.46
N SER A 210 -5.30 -22.14 7.03
CA SER A 210 -4.59 -23.30 6.48
C SER A 210 -4.48 -24.43 7.51
N MET A 211 -4.16 -24.12 8.77
CA MET A 211 -4.11 -25.11 9.84
C MET A 211 -5.46 -25.80 10.07
N ARG A 212 -6.57 -25.05 10.01
CA ARG A 212 -7.92 -25.62 10.10
C ARG A 212 -8.23 -26.58 8.95
N VAL A 213 -7.85 -26.20 7.72
CA VAL A 213 -8.01 -27.06 6.54
C VAL A 213 -7.17 -28.33 6.67
N PHE A 214 -5.90 -28.22 7.07
CA PHE A 214 -5.04 -29.38 7.30
C PHE A 214 -5.59 -30.31 8.39
N ALA A 215 -6.11 -29.76 9.48
CA ALA A 215 -6.72 -30.57 10.54
C ALA A 215 -7.93 -31.36 10.04
N ARG A 216 -8.79 -30.76 9.20
CA ARG A 216 -9.91 -31.45 8.55
C ARG A 216 -9.41 -32.57 7.63
N GLN A 217 -8.46 -32.26 6.75
CA GLN A 217 -7.87 -33.26 5.85
C GLN A 217 -7.26 -34.43 6.61
N GLN A 218 -6.59 -34.19 7.74
CA GLN A 218 -6.00 -35.24 8.56
C GLN A 218 -7.07 -36.19 9.14
N ILE A 219 -8.21 -35.64 9.56
CA ILE A 219 -9.37 -36.44 10.01
C ILE A 219 -9.93 -37.26 8.86
N ASP A 220 -10.11 -36.65 7.69
CA ASP A 220 -10.63 -37.33 6.49
C ASP A 220 -9.71 -38.47 6.06
N PHE A 221 -8.39 -38.24 6.03
CA PHE A 221 -7.40 -39.29 5.74
C PHE A 221 -7.44 -40.45 6.74
N GLU A 222 -7.58 -40.17 8.05
CA GLU A 222 -7.66 -41.26 9.04
C GLU A 222 -8.97 -42.04 8.88
N ASN A 223 -10.09 -41.37 8.56
CA ASN A 223 -11.36 -42.01 8.25
C ASN A 223 -11.27 -42.90 6.99
N GLU A 224 -10.66 -42.41 5.92
CA GLU A 224 -10.40 -43.18 4.70
C GLU A 224 -9.51 -44.39 4.97
N LYS A 225 -8.45 -44.23 5.76
CA LYS A 225 -7.57 -45.32 6.15
C LYS A 225 -8.33 -46.40 6.95
N VAL A 226 -9.17 -46.01 7.91
CA VAL A 226 -10.03 -46.95 8.64
C VAL A 226 -11.01 -47.64 7.68
N HIS A 227 -11.57 -46.91 6.72
CA HIS A 227 -12.47 -47.47 5.71
C HIS A 227 -11.75 -48.51 4.83
N LEU A 228 -10.57 -48.18 4.29
CA LEU A 228 -9.76 -49.09 3.48
C LEU A 228 -9.32 -50.33 4.26
N GLN A 229 -8.93 -50.17 5.53
CA GLN A 229 -8.61 -51.30 6.39
C GLN A 229 -9.82 -52.24 6.58
N ARG A 230 -11.03 -51.68 6.70
CA ARG A 230 -12.26 -52.47 6.78
C ARG A 230 -12.54 -53.20 5.46
N GLN A 231 -12.43 -52.52 4.33
CA GLN A 231 -12.59 -53.14 3.01
C GLN A 231 -11.60 -54.28 2.78
N LEU A 232 -10.32 -54.08 3.11
CA LEU A 232 -9.29 -55.12 3.01
C LEU A 232 -9.61 -56.35 3.87
N LYS A 233 -10.15 -56.15 5.07
CA LYS A 233 -10.56 -57.25 5.94
C LYS A 233 -11.71 -58.05 5.33
N VAL A 234 -12.73 -57.38 4.79
CA VAL A 234 -13.85 -58.03 4.09
C VAL A 234 -13.34 -58.82 2.89
N PHE A 235 -12.50 -58.21 2.05
CA PHE A 235 -11.93 -58.88 0.89
C PHE A 235 -11.07 -60.11 1.28
N ALA A 236 -10.32 -60.04 2.38
CA ALA A 236 -9.55 -61.16 2.89
C ALA A 236 -10.46 -62.32 3.33
N GLU A 237 -11.59 -62.02 3.99
CA GLU A 237 -12.60 -63.02 4.38
C GLU A 237 -13.28 -63.65 3.16
N GLU A 238 -13.66 -62.85 2.16
CA GLU A 238 -14.23 -63.34 0.89
C GLU A 238 -13.24 -64.23 0.13
N LYS A 239 -11.97 -63.81 0.03
CA LYS A 239 -10.91 -64.62 -0.59
C LYS A 239 -10.76 -65.98 0.11
N GLN A 240 -10.87 -66.04 1.43
CA GLN A 240 -10.84 -67.30 2.16
C GLN A 240 -12.06 -68.18 1.86
N LYS A 241 -13.26 -67.59 1.78
CA LYS A 241 -14.49 -68.32 1.38
C LYS A 241 -14.36 -68.88 -0.02
N LEU A 242 -13.90 -68.08 -0.99
CA LEU A 242 -13.66 -68.53 -2.36
C LEU A 242 -12.61 -69.64 -2.44
N LYS A 243 -11.55 -69.57 -1.63
CA LYS A 243 -10.55 -70.63 -1.56
C LYS A 243 -11.17 -71.96 -1.09
N LYS A 244 -11.99 -71.94 -0.04
CA LYS A 244 -12.71 -73.13 0.45
C LYS A 244 -13.66 -73.69 -0.61
N LEU A 245 -14.45 -72.82 -1.24
CA LEU A 245 -15.37 -73.21 -2.31
C LEU A 245 -14.62 -73.85 -3.49
N LYS A 246 -13.46 -73.30 -3.85
CA LYS A 246 -12.59 -73.86 -4.88
C LYS A 246 -12.07 -75.25 -4.50
N GLU A 247 -11.57 -75.42 -3.27
CA GLU A 247 -11.11 -76.72 -2.76
C GLU A 247 -12.24 -77.77 -2.76
N GLU A 248 -13.46 -77.39 -2.36
CA GLU A 248 -14.64 -78.26 -2.42
C GLU A 248 -15.01 -78.64 -3.85
N THR A 249 -14.97 -77.67 -4.77
CA THR A 249 -15.26 -77.88 -6.19
C THR A 249 -14.22 -78.79 -6.84
N ASP A 250 -12.93 -78.55 -6.58
CA ASP A 250 -11.83 -79.40 -7.07
C ASP A 250 -11.98 -80.84 -6.54
N GLY A 251 -12.36 -81.02 -5.27
CA GLY A 251 -12.66 -82.33 -4.68
C GLY A 251 -13.91 -83.01 -5.26
N MET A 252 -14.96 -82.26 -5.61
CA MET A 252 -16.09 -82.80 -6.38
C MET A 252 -15.65 -83.25 -7.77
N LEU A 253 -14.82 -82.45 -8.45
CA LEU A 253 -14.34 -82.74 -9.80
C LEU A 253 -13.44 -83.98 -9.83
N GLU A 254 -12.61 -84.18 -8.80
CA GLU A 254 -11.81 -85.39 -8.63
C GLU A 254 -12.70 -86.63 -8.42
N ARG A 255 -13.76 -86.53 -7.60
CA ARG A 255 -14.74 -87.61 -7.44
C ARG A 255 -15.44 -87.94 -8.76
N VAL A 256 -15.88 -86.93 -9.51
CA VAL A 256 -16.50 -87.13 -10.84
C VAL A 256 -15.51 -87.80 -11.80
N ARG A 257 -14.24 -87.39 -11.82
CA ARG A 257 -13.19 -88.05 -12.62
C ARG A 257 -12.98 -89.49 -12.20
N SER A 258 -12.97 -89.78 -10.90
CA SER A 258 -12.85 -91.15 -10.37
C SER A 258 -14.02 -92.04 -10.80
N VAL A 259 -15.26 -91.57 -10.62
CA VAL A 259 -16.46 -92.27 -11.08
C VAL A 259 -16.42 -92.47 -12.60
N SER A 260 -16.05 -91.44 -13.37
CA SER A 260 -15.89 -91.55 -14.83
C SER A 260 -14.86 -92.61 -15.22
N ASN A 261 -13.75 -92.73 -14.49
CA ASN A 261 -12.75 -93.77 -14.73
C ASN A 261 -13.27 -95.17 -14.37
N VAL A 262 -14.05 -95.32 -13.29
CA VAL A 262 -14.69 -96.59 -12.93
C VAL A 262 -15.72 -96.98 -14.01
N CYS A 263 -16.59 -96.06 -14.43
CA CYS A 263 -17.53 -96.30 -15.52
C CYS A 263 -16.81 -96.68 -16.82
N ARG A 264 -15.67 -96.05 -17.12
CA ARG A 264 -14.84 -96.41 -18.28
C ARG A 264 -14.32 -97.83 -18.19
N LYS A 265 -13.80 -98.25 -17.03
CA LYS A 265 -13.36 -99.64 -16.80
C LYS A 265 -14.50 -100.64 -16.94
N ILE A 266 -15.67 -100.36 -16.37
CA ILE A 266 -16.85 -101.23 -16.51
C ILE A 266 -17.25 -101.38 -17.98
N ILE A 267 -17.25 -100.26 -18.71
CA ILE A 267 -17.52 -100.28 -20.15
C ILE A 267 -16.45 -101.11 -20.89
N GLU A 268 -15.16 -100.94 -20.58
CA GLU A 268 -14.08 -101.73 -21.17
C GLU A 268 -14.20 -103.24 -20.86
N ASP A 269 -14.66 -103.61 -19.67
CA ASP A 269 -14.89 -105.00 -19.25
C ASP A 269 -16.13 -105.61 -19.95
N GLU A 270 -17.21 -104.83 -20.16
CA GLU A 270 -18.41 -105.28 -20.90
C GLU A 270 -18.18 -105.43 -22.41
N HIS A 271 -17.21 -104.70 -22.98
CA HIS A 271 -16.89 -104.73 -24.41
C HIS A 271 -15.96 -105.89 -24.83
N ASN A 272 -15.69 -106.84 -23.93
CA ASN A 272 -14.92 -108.04 -24.25
C ASN A 272 -15.80 -109.30 -24.10
N LEU A 273 -15.81 -110.14 -25.13
CA LEU A 273 -16.39 -111.48 -25.03
C LEU A 273 -15.61 -112.27 -23.98
N ASN A 274 -16.29 -112.70 -22.91
CA ASN A 274 -15.69 -113.45 -21.81
C ASN A 274 -14.94 -114.69 -22.34
N ASP A 275 -13.67 -114.85 -21.95
CA ASP A 275 -12.83 -115.97 -22.40
C ASP A 275 -13.45 -117.34 -22.07
N ASN A 276 -14.15 -117.46 -20.93
CA ASN A 276 -14.85 -118.69 -20.56
C ASN A 276 -16.01 -119.03 -21.53
N PHE A 277 -16.65 -118.01 -22.10
CA PHE A 277 -17.71 -118.19 -23.09
C PHE A 277 -17.13 -118.59 -24.45
N LEU A 278 -16.00 -118.04 -24.85
CA LEU A 278 -15.28 -118.45 -26.06
C LEU A 278 -14.80 -119.91 -25.94
N ASP A 279 -14.29 -120.31 -24.78
CA ASP A 279 -13.90 -121.70 -24.49
C ASP A 279 -15.09 -122.67 -24.46
N PHE A 280 -16.28 -122.19 -24.07
CA PHE A 280 -17.52 -122.96 -24.17
C PHE A 280 -17.93 -123.18 -25.64
N LEU A 281 -17.83 -122.14 -26.48
CA LEU A 281 -18.12 -122.24 -27.91
C LEU A 281 -17.16 -123.21 -28.62
N ASP A 282 -15.89 -123.22 -28.22
CA ASP A 282 -14.91 -124.19 -28.74
C ASP A 282 -15.25 -125.63 -28.34
N ARG A 283 -15.77 -125.85 -27.12
CA ARG A 283 -16.24 -127.17 -26.68
C ARG A 283 -17.47 -127.62 -27.46
N CYS A 284 -18.45 -126.75 -27.65
CA CYS A 284 -19.66 -127.05 -28.43
C CYS A 284 -19.36 -127.24 -29.93
N GLY A 285 -18.39 -126.50 -30.48
CA GLY A 285 -17.97 -126.63 -31.87
C GLY A 285 -17.32 -127.98 -32.17
N ARG A 286 -16.51 -128.50 -31.24
CA ARG A 286 -15.92 -129.84 -31.34
C ARG A 286 -16.96 -130.96 -31.33
N GLN A 287 -18.06 -130.82 -30.58
CA GLN A 287 -19.13 -131.83 -30.53
C GLN A 287 -19.99 -131.88 -31.80
N ASN A 288 -20.21 -130.74 -32.45
CA ASN A 288 -21.13 -130.63 -33.60
C ASN A 288 -20.41 -130.41 -34.95
N ASN A 289 -19.08 -130.50 -34.97
CA ASN A 289 -18.21 -130.27 -36.13
C ASN A 289 -18.50 -128.95 -36.87
N ARG A 290 -18.64 -127.85 -36.10
CA ARG A 290 -18.89 -126.49 -36.62
C ARG A 290 -18.07 -125.45 -35.85
N ASP A 291 -17.59 -124.42 -36.54
CA ASP A 291 -16.85 -123.31 -35.93
C ASP A 291 -17.81 -122.21 -35.42
N TYR A 292 -18.36 -122.44 -34.23
CA TYR A 292 -19.24 -121.45 -33.57
C TYR A 292 -18.47 -120.25 -33.02
N ARG A 293 -17.16 -120.38 -32.72
CA ARG A 293 -16.35 -119.30 -32.15
C ARG A 293 -16.20 -118.16 -33.15
N THR A 294 -15.75 -118.46 -34.37
CA THR A 294 -15.56 -117.43 -35.39
C THR A 294 -16.89 -116.78 -35.80
N PHE A 295 -17.97 -117.57 -35.85
CA PHE A 295 -19.31 -117.05 -36.15
C PHE A 295 -19.81 -116.06 -35.09
N VAL A 296 -19.73 -116.41 -33.80
CA VAL A 296 -20.18 -115.54 -32.70
C VAL A 296 -19.28 -114.30 -32.57
N ILE A 297 -17.97 -114.42 -32.78
CA ILE A 297 -17.06 -113.26 -32.81
C ILE A 297 -17.44 -112.30 -33.94
N SER A 298 -17.79 -112.82 -35.13
CA SER A 298 -18.21 -111.97 -36.25
C SER A 298 -19.52 -111.23 -35.97
N LEU A 299 -20.52 -111.90 -35.38
CA LEU A 299 -21.78 -111.29 -34.94
C LEU A 299 -21.56 -110.25 -33.85
N TYR A 300 -20.70 -110.53 -32.87
CA TYR A 300 -20.36 -109.57 -31.81
C TYR A 300 -19.66 -108.33 -32.37
N ARG A 301 -18.75 -108.49 -33.35
CA ARG A 301 -18.10 -107.35 -34.02
C ARG A 301 -19.10 -106.48 -34.77
N GLU A 302 -20.06 -107.09 -35.46
CA GLU A 302 -21.11 -106.35 -36.17
C GLU A 302 -22.05 -105.63 -35.18
N PHE A 303 -22.41 -106.29 -34.09
CA PHE A 303 -23.20 -105.69 -33.00
C PHE A 303 -22.47 -104.53 -32.32
N ASP A 304 -21.19 -104.72 -31.95
CA ASP A 304 -20.37 -103.69 -31.31
C ASP A 304 -20.16 -102.48 -32.25
N LYS A 305 -20.03 -102.71 -33.55
CA LYS A 305 -19.97 -101.64 -34.56
C LYS A 305 -21.27 -100.83 -34.60
N GLN A 306 -22.43 -101.50 -34.64
CA GLN A 306 -23.72 -100.82 -34.66
C GLN A 306 -23.99 -100.01 -33.37
N GLU A 307 -23.61 -100.56 -32.21
CA GLU A 307 -23.77 -99.85 -30.93
C GLU A 307 -22.79 -98.67 -30.77
N ARG A 308 -21.54 -98.79 -31.27
CA ARG A 308 -20.61 -97.65 -31.32
C ARG A 308 -21.14 -96.51 -32.18
N GLU A 309 -21.74 -96.80 -33.33
CA GLU A 309 -22.33 -95.78 -34.22
C GLU A 309 -23.52 -95.08 -33.57
N LYS A 310 -24.41 -95.80 -32.87
CA LYS A 310 -25.52 -95.19 -32.10
C LYS A 310 -25.00 -94.32 -30.95
N ARG A 311 -24.02 -94.80 -30.18
CA ARG A 311 -23.44 -94.04 -29.05
C ARG A 311 -22.69 -92.79 -29.52
N ALA A 312 -22.05 -92.82 -30.70
CA ALA A 312 -21.38 -91.65 -31.27
C ALA A 312 -22.37 -90.51 -31.56
N LYS A 313 -23.59 -90.82 -32.04
CA LYS A 313 -24.65 -89.83 -32.23
C LYS A 313 -25.08 -89.19 -30.91
N HIS A 314 -25.33 -90.00 -29.87
CA HIS A 314 -25.68 -89.49 -28.54
C HIS A 314 -24.57 -88.62 -27.91
N ARG A 315 -23.29 -88.99 -28.10
CA ARG A 315 -22.15 -88.21 -27.59
C ARG A 315 -22.02 -86.85 -28.29
N SER A 316 -22.30 -86.79 -29.59
CA SER A 316 -22.37 -85.54 -30.36
C SER A 316 -23.45 -84.60 -29.82
N GLU A 317 -24.65 -85.11 -29.51
CA GLU A 317 -25.74 -84.29 -28.95
C GLU A 317 -25.42 -83.78 -27.54
N PHE A 318 -24.80 -84.62 -26.69
CA PHE A 318 -24.38 -84.21 -25.36
C PHE A 318 -23.34 -83.08 -25.39
N ASN A 319 -22.33 -83.18 -26.27
CA ASN A 319 -21.32 -82.14 -26.43
C ASN A 319 -21.95 -80.82 -26.91
N ARG A 320 -22.93 -80.88 -27.81
CA ARG A 320 -23.67 -79.70 -28.30
C ARG A 320 -24.45 -79.01 -27.17
N LEU A 321 -25.07 -79.78 -26.26
CA LEU A 321 -25.77 -79.24 -25.09
C LEU A 321 -24.80 -78.52 -24.11
N MET A 322 -23.62 -79.09 -23.88
CA MET A 322 -22.61 -78.47 -23.01
C MET A 322 -22.03 -77.18 -23.59
N GLU A 323 -21.85 -77.09 -24.91
CA GLU A 323 -21.44 -75.84 -25.57
C GLU A 323 -22.48 -74.73 -25.41
N LEU A 324 -23.77 -75.06 -25.48
CA LEU A 324 -24.85 -74.09 -25.27
C LEU A 324 -24.89 -73.57 -23.83
N TYR A 325 -24.67 -74.44 -22.84
CA TYR A 325 -24.61 -74.07 -21.43
C TYR A 325 -23.41 -73.15 -21.10
N ASN A 326 -22.23 -73.43 -21.67
CA ASN A 326 -21.06 -72.57 -21.45
C ASN A 326 -21.23 -71.18 -22.09
N ARG A 327 -21.96 -71.09 -23.20
CA ARG A 327 -22.27 -69.81 -23.86
C ARG A 327 -23.20 -68.92 -23.05
N SER A 328 -24.20 -69.48 -22.35
CA SER A 328 -25.10 -68.70 -21.50
C SER A 328 -24.38 -68.11 -20.27
N PHE A 329 -23.42 -68.85 -19.69
CA PHE A 329 -22.65 -68.38 -18.52
C PHE A 329 -21.73 -67.18 -18.83
N THR A 330 -21.22 -67.10 -20.07
CA THR A 330 -20.42 -65.94 -20.53
C THR A 330 -21.25 -64.72 -20.90
N ALA A 331 -22.52 -64.88 -21.28
CA ALA A 331 -23.37 -63.75 -21.68
C ALA A 331 -23.85 -62.91 -20.49
N GLU A 332 -24.09 -63.53 -19.33
CA GLU A 332 -24.52 -62.82 -18.12
C GLU A 332 -23.41 -61.98 -17.46
N ASN A 333 -22.12 -62.26 -17.73
CA ASN A 333 -20.98 -61.53 -17.16
C ASN A 333 -20.48 -60.34 -18.03
N ILE A 334 -21.08 -60.09 -19.19
CA ILE A 334 -20.69 -58.98 -20.11
C ILE A 334 -21.70 -57.81 -20.02
N VAL A 335 -22.78 -57.94 -19.22
CA VAL A 335 -23.71 -56.84 -18.94
C VAL A 335 -23.43 -56.24 -17.57
N GLU A 336 -22.33 -55.51 -17.47
CA GLU A 336 -22.23 -54.31 -16.63
C GLU A 336 -21.56 -53.24 -17.49
N PRO A 337 -22.06 -51.98 -17.50
CA PRO A 337 -21.51 -51.06 -16.50
C PRO A 337 -22.43 -49.90 -16.07
N TYR A 338 -22.11 -49.36 -14.88
CA TYR A 338 -22.16 -47.95 -14.50
C TYR A 338 -23.44 -47.15 -14.81
N ARG A 339 -24.23 -46.94 -13.76
CA ARG A 339 -25.20 -45.84 -13.66
C ARG A 339 -24.62 -44.74 -12.77
N GLU A 340 -23.67 -44.00 -13.30
CA GLU A 340 -23.39 -42.64 -12.83
C GLU A 340 -24.12 -41.69 -13.77
N GLU A 341 -25.19 -41.04 -13.30
CA GLU A 341 -25.59 -39.74 -13.84
C GLU A 341 -26.41 -38.95 -12.80
N GLU A 342 -25.82 -37.81 -12.45
CA GLU A 342 -26.40 -36.52 -12.05
C GLU A 342 -27.24 -36.43 -10.77
N SER A 343 -26.56 -36.10 -9.66
CA SER A 343 -27.12 -35.21 -8.65
C SER A 343 -27.15 -33.78 -9.19
N LYS A 344 -28.33 -33.34 -9.65
CA LYS A 344 -28.69 -31.92 -9.62
C LYS A 344 -29.04 -31.56 -8.19
N ASP A 345 -28.23 -30.72 -7.56
CA ASP A 345 -28.68 -29.89 -6.45
C ASP A 345 -28.59 -28.43 -6.91
N ASP A 346 -29.76 -27.90 -7.23
CA ASP A 346 -30.05 -26.48 -7.10
C ASP A 346 -30.25 -26.15 -5.61
N ASP A 347 -29.85 -24.92 -5.28
CA ASP A 347 -30.25 -24.10 -4.13
C ASP A 347 -29.49 -24.27 -2.80
N TYR A 348 -28.66 -23.27 -2.46
CA TYR A 348 -28.98 -22.29 -1.42
C TYR A 348 -27.88 -21.21 -1.31
N SER A 349 -28.29 -19.96 -1.57
CA SER A 349 -27.92 -18.70 -0.88
C SER A 349 -26.81 -18.74 0.19
N PHE A 350 -25.80 -17.87 0.07
CA PHE A 350 -25.55 -16.76 1.03
C PHE A 350 -24.41 -15.84 0.53
N CYS A 351 -24.69 -14.53 0.53
CA CYS A 351 -23.81 -13.35 0.61
C CYS A 351 -22.55 -13.22 -0.25
#